data_AF-A0A917MNR4-F1
#
_entry.id   AF-A0A917MNR4-F1
#
_cell.length_a   1.000
_cell.length_b   1.000
_cell.length_c   1.000
_cell.angle_alpha   90.00
_cell.angle_beta   90.00
_cell.angle_gamma   90.00
#
_symmetry.space_group_name_H-M   'P 1'
#
loop_
_entity.id
_entity.type
_entity.pdbx_description
1 polymer ?
#
loop_
_entity_poly.entity_id
_entity_poly.type
_entity_poly.pdbx_seq_one_letter_code
_entity_poly.pdbx_strand_id
1 'polypeptide(L)'
;MLNGTPRPARPDSGFTLVELLVYVLLMAIVLIVAGGLFVNGMRSTTLVQGSSDAARDAQTVMRTVASAVRNASHLSATPTLIVMRDATSENCLAWSFEDDGAVWGRAGSAEAISAGPGNDAGGRAGWILLATGIERHDDAPFLSAEAGELPALPNTIEAVRVLFAADTGASPTVIDTQIRPRWPEGGSNPCAA
;
A
#
# COMPACT_ATOMS: atom_id res chain seq x y z
N MET A 1 -54.07 -25.80 -72.84
CA MET A 1 -52.62 -26.13 -72.81
C MET A 1 -51.92 -25.10 -71.93
N LEU A 2 -51.60 -25.45 -70.68
CA LEU A 2 -50.85 -24.58 -69.76
C LEU A 2 -49.49 -25.24 -69.51
N ASN A 3 -48.44 -24.62 -70.05
CA ASN A 3 -47.07 -25.08 -70.00
C ASN A 3 -46.45 -24.62 -68.66
N GLY A 4 -46.33 -25.53 -67.70
CA GLY A 4 -45.68 -25.26 -66.43
C GLY A 4 -44.17 -25.38 -66.57
N THR A 5 -43.45 -24.27 -66.46
CA THR A 5 -41.98 -24.29 -66.37
C THR A 5 -41.55 -24.87 -65.02
N PRO A 6 -40.63 -25.86 -64.99
CA PRO A 6 -40.14 -26.40 -63.74
C PRO A 6 -39.33 -25.33 -62.99
N ARG A 7 -39.72 -25.07 -61.73
CA ARG A 7 -38.94 -24.21 -60.82
C ARG A 7 -37.65 -24.93 -60.44
N PRO A 8 -36.49 -24.26 -60.45
CA PRO A 8 -35.25 -24.84 -59.95
C PRO A 8 -35.41 -25.15 -58.46
N ALA A 9 -35.29 -26.42 -58.10
CA ALA A 9 -35.25 -26.86 -56.71
C ALA A 9 -34.03 -26.22 -56.04
N ARG A 10 -34.26 -25.46 -54.96
CA ARG A 10 -33.17 -25.02 -54.09
C ARG A 10 -32.50 -26.28 -53.53
N PRO A 11 -31.18 -26.43 -53.65
CA PRO A 11 -30.49 -27.47 -52.91
C PRO A 11 -30.57 -27.10 -51.43
N ASP A 12 -31.50 -27.73 -50.71
CA ASP A 12 -31.50 -27.77 -49.25
C ASP A 12 -30.29 -28.61 -48.82
N SER A 13 -29.12 -27.99 -48.80
CA SER A 13 -27.91 -28.57 -48.19
C SER A 13 -28.10 -28.55 -46.69
N GLY A 14 -28.76 -29.59 -46.17
CA GLY A 14 -28.86 -29.82 -44.73
C GLY A 14 -27.47 -29.92 -44.12
N PHE A 15 -27.27 -29.25 -42.99
CA PHE A 15 -26.04 -29.34 -42.22
C PHE A 15 -25.75 -30.80 -41.89
N THR A 16 -24.57 -31.28 -42.28
CA THR A 16 -24.18 -32.64 -41.95
C THR A 16 -23.88 -32.72 -40.45
N LEU A 17 -24.22 -33.85 -39.82
CA LEU A 17 -24.04 -34.05 -38.37
C LEU A 17 -22.57 -33.85 -37.95
N VAL A 18 -21.65 -34.25 -38.83
CA VAL A 18 -20.20 -34.05 -38.63
C VAL A 18 -19.81 -32.57 -38.64
N GLU A 19 -20.45 -31.75 -39.46
CA GLU A 19 -20.16 -30.32 -39.55
C GLU A 19 -20.57 -29.59 -38.27
N LEU A 20 -21.74 -29.94 -37.71
CA LEU A 20 -22.21 -29.39 -36.43
C LEU A 20 -21.27 -29.79 -35.27
N LEU A 21 -20.75 -31.03 -35.27
CA LEU A 21 -19.79 -31.50 -34.28
C LEU A 21 -18.48 -30.71 -34.32
N VAL A 22 -17.96 -30.43 -35.52
CA VAL A 22 -16.75 -29.61 -35.71
C VAL A 22 -16.98 -28.17 -35.20
N TYR A 23 -18.14 -27.57 -35.46
CA TYR A 23 -18.44 -26.23 -34.94
C TYR A 23 -18.49 -26.18 -33.42
N VAL A 24 -19.11 -27.17 -32.76
CA VAL A 24 -19.16 -27.22 -31.29
C VAL A 24 -17.77 -27.41 -30.70
N LEU A 25 -16.92 -28.26 -31.31
CA LEU A 25 -15.53 -28.45 -30.88
C LEU A 25 -14.72 -27.16 -31.01
N LEU A 26 -14.82 -26.48 -32.16
CA LEU A 26 -14.13 -25.20 -32.39
C LEU A 26 -14.61 -24.11 -31.42
N MET A 27 -15.92 -24.05 -31.17
CA MET A 27 -16.50 -23.09 -30.23
C MET A 27 -16.03 -23.35 -28.78
N ALA A 28 -15.93 -24.62 -28.37
CA ALA A 28 -15.38 -24.98 -27.07
C ALA A 28 -13.92 -24.53 -26.90
N ILE A 29 -13.08 -24.72 -27.93
CA ILE A 29 -11.69 -24.24 -27.92
C ILE A 29 -11.63 -22.71 -27.80
N VAL A 30 -12.44 -21.99 -28.58
CA VAL A 30 -12.51 -20.53 -28.51
C VAL A 30 -12.94 -20.05 -27.12
N LEU A 31 -13.94 -20.69 -26.51
CA LEU A 31 -14.41 -20.34 -25.17
C LEU A 31 -13.36 -20.62 -24.09
N ILE A 32 -12.56 -21.69 -24.21
CA ILE A 32 -11.46 -21.96 -23.28
C ILE A 32 -10.38 -20.87 -23.37
N VAL A 33 -9.99 -20.48 -24.59
CA VAL A 33 -9.01 -19.40 -24.79
C VAL A 33 -9.53 -18.06 -24.28
N ALA A 34 -10.78 -17.70 -24.63
CA ALA A 34 -11.42 -16.48 -24.17
C ALA A 34 -11.60 -16.47 -22.64
N GLY A 35 -12.00 -17.60 -22.05
CA GLY A 35 -12.12 -17.75 -20.60
C GLY A 35 -10.79 -17.62 -19.88
N GLY A 36 -9.72 -18.22 -20.41
CA GLY A 36 -8.37 -18.07 -19.89
C GLY A 36 -7.88 -16.62 -19.93
N LEU A 37 -8.12 -15.92 -21.04
CA LEU A 37 -7.79 -14.49 -21.18
C LEU A 37 -8.60 -13.61 -20.22
N PHE A 38 -9.89 -13.90 -20.04
CA PHE A 38 -10.76 -13.16 -19.12
C PHE A 38 -10.32 -13.32 -17.66
N VAL A 39 -10.02 -14.54 -17.22
CA VAL A 39 -9.52 -14.82 -15.85
C VAL A 39 -8.17 -14.15 -15.62
N ASN A 40 -7.26 -14.22 -16.60
CA ASN A 40 -5.95 -13.57 -16.50
C ASN A 40 -6.08 -12.03 -16.49
N GLY A 41 -6.99 -11.46 -17.29
CA GLY A 41 -7.26 -10.03 -17.33
C GLY A 41 -7.85 -9.47 -16.02
N MET A 42 -8.78 -10.20 -15.39
CA MET A 42 -9.34 -9.81 -14.09
C MET A 42 -8.27 -9.80 -13.00
N ARG A 43 -7.40 -10.82 -12.95
CA ARG A 43 -6.29 -10.89 -11.98
C ARG A 43 -5.30 -9.73 -12.15
N SER A 44 -4.99 -9.36 -13.40
CA SER A 44 -4.12 -8.22 -13.69
C SER A 44 -4.71 -6.88 -13.26
N THR A 45 -6.03 -6.71 -13.37
CA THR A 45 -6.70 -5.45 -13.00
C THR A 45 -6.75 -5.26 -11.48
N THR A 46 -7.07 -6.32 -10.73
CA THR A 46 -7.12 -6.27 -9.26
C THR A 46 -5.76 -5.99 -8.64
N LEU A 47 -4.70 -6.56 -9.21
CA LEU A 47 -3.33 -6.36 -8.72
C LEU A 47 -2.84 -4.92 -8.94
N VAL A 48 -3.08 -4.37 -10.13
CA VAL A 48 -2.66 -3.00 -10.46
C VAL A 48 -3.42 -1.96 -9.63
N GLN A 49 -4.72 -2.16 -9.40
CA GLN A 49 -5.52 -1.24 -8.56
C GLN A 49 -5.06 -1.26 -7.10
N GLY A 50 -4.87 -2.44 -6.51
CA GLY A 50 -4.36 -2.57 -5.14
C GLY A 50 -3.00 -1.91 -4.94
N SER A 51 -2.08 -2.07 -5.92
CA SER A 51 -0.77 -1.42 -5.87
C SER A 51 -0.82 0.11 -5.94
N SER A 52 -1.75 0.64 -6.74
CA SER A 52 -1.87 2.08 -6.95
C SER A 52 -2.42 2.79 -5.72
N ASP A 53 -3.34 2.14 -5.01
CA ASP A 53 -3.90 2.67 -3.77
C ASP A 53 -2.89 2.58 -2.61
N ALA A 54 -2.17 1.46 -2.47
CA ALA A 54 -1.10 1.34 -1.47
C ALA A 54 0.01 2.39 -1.67
N ALA A 55 0.40 2.68 -2.91
CA ALA A 55 1.39 3.71 -3.20
C ALA A 55 0.89 5.13 -2.85
N ARG A 56 -0.40 5.44 -3.08
CA ARG A 56 -1.01 6.73 -2.70
C ARG A 56 -1.10 6.89 -1.19
N ASP A 57 -1.46 5.82 -0.49
CA ASP A 57 -1.57 5.81 0.95
C ASP A 57 -0.20 5.93 1.61
N ALA A 58 0.80 5.21 1.11
CA ALA A 58 2.19 5.36 1.52
C ALA A 58 2.68 6.80 1.33
N GLN A 59 2.42 7.43 0.17
CA GLN A 59 2.76 8.84 -0.04
C GLN A 59 2.04 9.79 0.93
N THR A 60 0.80 9.47 1.32
CA THR A 60 0.05 10.25 2.30
C THR A 60 0.67 10.13 3.69
N VAL A 61 0.93 8.91 4.15
CA VAL A 61 1.67 8.65 5.39
C VAL A 61 2.98 9.42 5.40
N MET A 62 3.76 9.33 4.31
CA MET A 62 5.03 10.03 4.17
C MET A 62 4.91 11.55 4.30
N ARG A 63 3.90 12.17 3.70
CA ARG A 63 3.70 13.62 3.84
C ARG A 63 3.34 14.00 5.27
N THR A 64 2.51 13.20 5.94
CA THR A 64 2.13 13.47 7.34
C THR A 64 3.33 13.34 8.28
N VAL A 65 4.09 12.25 8.17
CA VAL A 65 5.31 12.03 8.96
C VAL A 65 6.33 13.13 8.66
N ALA A 66 6.59 13.45 7.39
CA ALA A 66 7.56 14.48 7.03
C ALA A 66 7.18 15.86 7.54
N SER A 67 5.90 16.23 7.45
CA SER A 67 5.42 17.51 7.99
C SER A 67 5.56 17.56 9.50
N ALA A 68 5.24 16.47 10.19
CA ALA A 68 5.29 16.43 11.64
C ALA A 68 6.74 16.40 12.16
N VAL A 69 7.62 15.55 11.60
CA VAL A 69 9.04 15.49 11.95
C VAL A 69 9.69 16.86 11.78
N ARG A 70 9.39 17.59 10.69
CA ARG A 70 9.95 18.95 10.46
C ARG A 70 9.58 19.94 11.56
N ASN A 71 8.43 19.76 12.20
CA ASN A 71 7.95 20.61 13.28
C ASN A 71 8.17 19.97 14.66
N ALA A 72 8.91 18.87 14.75
CA ALA A 72 9.17 18.20 16.01
C ALA A 72 10.26 18.92 16.82
N SER A 73 10.04 19.01 18.13
CA SER A 73 11.08 19.39 19.11
C SER A 73 11.84 18.18 19.62
N HIS A 74 11.14 17.06 19.83
CA HIS A 74 11.72 15.78 20.26
C HIS A 74 11.28 14.66 19.33
N LEU A 75 12.17 13.68 19.13
CA LEU A 75 11.95 12.59 18.18
C LEU A 75 12.53 11.28 18.73
N SER A 76 11.75 10.21 18.63
CA SER A 76 12.15 8.83 18.90
C SER A 76 11.67 7.95 17.75
N ALA A 77 12.49 6.98 17.33
CA ALA A 77 12.10 6.01 16.31
C ALA A 77 12.63 4.63 16.70
N THR A 78 11.73 3.64 16.68
CA THR A 78 12.02 2.21 16.68
C THR A 78 11.63 1.64 15.32
N PRO A 79 12.03 0.38 14.99
CA PRO A 79 11.66 -0.25 13.72
C PRO A 79 10.19 -0.14 13.33
N THR A 80 9.28 -0.16 14.30
CA THR A 80 7.83 -0.19 14.08
C THR A 80 7.10 1.04 14.60
N LEU A 81 7.76 1.94 15.34
CA LEU A 81 7.10 3.08 15.97
C LEU A 81 7.94 4.34 15.86
N ILE A 82 7.35 5.41 15.32
CA ILE A 82 7.87 6.78 15.44
C ILE A 82 7.05 7.49 16.49
N VAL A 83 7.72 8.18 17.40
CA VAL A 83 7.10 9.06 18.40
C VAL A 83 7.80 10.41 18.38
N MET A 84 7.02 11.49 18.41
CA MET A 84 7.58 12.84 18.44
C MET A 84 6.75 13.78 19.31
N ARG A 85 7.37 14.88 19.71
CA ARG A 85 6.70 16.03 20.33
C ARG A 85 6.64 17.17 19.33
N ASP A 86 5.46 17.74 19.13
CA ASP A 86 5.30 18.95 18.33
C ASP A 86 5.91 20.16 19.07
N ALA A 87 6.79 20.89 18.40
CA ALA A 87 7.43 22.09 18.94
C ALA A 87 6.45 23.23 19.22
N THR A 88 5.26 23.20 18.61
CA THR A 88 4.28 24.30 18.68
C THR A 88 3.10 24.02 19.60
N SER A 89 2.77 22.75 19.82
CA SER A 89 1.51 22.37 20.49
C SER A 89 1.69 21.50 21.73
N GLU A 90 2.93 21.20 22.13
CA GLU A 90 3.30 20.24 23.19
C GLU A 90 2.68 18.83 23.06
N ASN A 91 1.86 18.59 22.03
CA ASN A 91 1.22 17.32 21.78
C ASN A 91 2.22 16.28 21.31
N CYS A 92 1.97 15.04 21.70
CA CYS A 92 2.70 13.91 21.18
C CYS A 92 2.00 13.37 19.93
N LEU A 93 2.80 13.02 18.93
CA LEU A 93 2.36 12.42 17.69
C LEU A 93 3.10 11.10 17.48
N ALA A 94 2.41 10.11 16.95
CA ALA A 94 2.96 8.79 16.74
C ALA A 94 2.48 8.14 15.46
N TRP A 95 3.35 7.32 14.87
CA TRP A 95 3.03 6.44 13.76
C TRP A 95 3.55 5.06 14.07
N SER A 96 2.67 4.06 13.95
CA SER A 96 3.02 2.66 14.16
C SER A 96 2.85 1.89 12.86
N PHE A 97 3.77 0.97 12.60
CA PHE A 97 3.71 0.01 11.51
C PHE A 97 3.47 -1.39 12.10
N GLU A 98 2.45 -2.08 11.60
CA GLU A 98 2.13 -3.45 11.98
C GLU A 98 2.61 -4.44 10.92
N ASP A 99 2.84 -5.70 11.32
CA ASP A 99 3.36 -6.76 10.43
C ASP A 99 2.44 -7.08 9.24
N ASP A 100 1.15 -6.72 9.32
CA ASP A 100 0.16 -6.86 8.26
C ASP A 100 0.25 -5.75 7.19
N GLY A 101 1.20 -4.83 7.33
CA GLY A 101 1.38 -3.69 6.42
C GLY A 101 0.43 -2.53 6.69
N ALA A 102 -0.27 -2.54 7.83
CA ALA A 102 -1.05 -1.40 8.29
C ALA A 102 -0.14 -0.34 8.92
N VAL A 103 -0.40 0.93 8.59
CA VAL A 103 0.19 2.06 9.30
C VAL A 103 -0.90 2.77 10.07
N TRP A 104 -0.65 3.04 11.34
CA TRP A 104 -1.57 3.74 12.23
C TRP A 104 -0.97 5.05 12.70
N GLY A 105 -1.78 6.09 12.80
CA GLY A 105 -1.38 7.40 13.34
C GLY A 105 -2.15 7.73 14.61
N ARG A 106 -1.50 8.40 15.56
CA ARG A 106 -2.15 8.89 16.79
C ARG A 106 -1.58 10.22 17.22
N ALA A 107 -2.45 11.06 17.78
CA ALA A 107 -2.10 12.24 18.54
C ALA A 107 -2.62 12.08 19.97
N GLY A 108 -1.88 12.53 20.97
CA GLY A 108 -2.32 12.43 22.37
C GLY A 108 -1.23 12.74 23.38
N SER A 109 -1.44 12.25 24.61
CA SER A 109 -0.44 12.30 25.67
C SER A 109 0.63 11.21 25.49
N ALA A 110 1.73 11.32 26.23
CA ALA A 110 2.81 10.34 26.21
C ALA A 110 2.32 8.93 26.59
N GLU A 111 1.44 8.82 27.60
CA GLU A 111 0.88 7.55 28.07
C GLU A 111 -0.05 6.91 27.03
N ALA A 112 -0.75 7.73 26.24
CA ALA A 112 -1.64 7.26 25.19
C ALA A 112 -0.86 6.66 24.00
N ILE A 113 0.39 7.07 23.81
CA ILE A 113 1.20 6.73 22.63
C ILE A 113 2.18 5.58 22.91
N SER A 114 2.73 5.52 24.13
CA SER A 114 3.75 4.53 24.50
C SER A 114 3.28 3.08 24.43
N ALA A 115 1.97 2.82 24.43
CA ALA A 115 1.41 1.47 24.32
C ALA A 115 1.44 0.90 22.89
N GLY A 116 1.68 1.71 21.85
CA GLY A 116 1.44 1.33 20.45
C GLY A 116 -0.05 1.02 20.20
N PRO A 117 -0.46 0.71 18.95
CA PRO A 117 -1.72 0.04 18.70
C PRO A 117 -1.57 -1.40 19.18
N GLY A 118 -2.20 -1.75 20.30
CA GLY A 118 -2.26 -3.15 20.73
C GLY A 118 -2.95 -4.02 19.66
N ASN A 119 -2.77 -5.33 19.74
CA ASN A 119 -3.36 -6.28 18.78
C ASN A 119 -4.89 -6.44 18.92
N ASP A 120 -5.49 -5.82 19.94
CA ASP A 120 -6.91 -5.88 20.26
C ASP A 120 -7.62 -4.55 20.00
N ALA A 121 -8.95 -4.59 19.89
CA ALA A 121 -9.76 -3.39 19.65
C ALA A 121 -9.59 -2.32 20.75
N GLY A 122 -9.26 -2.72 21.98
CA GLY A 122 -8.95 -1.80 23.08
C GLY A 122 -7.61 -1.08 22.87
N GLY A 123 -6.57 -1.80 22.44
CA GLY A 123 -5.26 -1.26 22.10
C GLY A 123 -5.28 -0.28 20.92
N ARG A 124 -6.23 -0.42 20.00
CA ARG A 124 -6.40 0.48 18.84
C ARG A 124 -7.25 1.72 19.13
N ALA A 125 -7.79 1.88 20.34
CA ALA A 125 -8.61 3.04 20.68
C ALA A 125 -7.81 4.35 20.57
N GLY A 126 -8.24 5.24 19.67
CA GLY A 126 -7.58 6.53 19.40
C GLY A 126 -6.48 6.48 18.34
N TRP A 127 -6.15 5.30 17.81
CA TRP A 127 -5.31 5.15 16.63
C TRP A 127 -6.18 5.23 15.36
N ILE A 128 -5.70 5.96 14.36
CA ILE A 128 -6.37 6.15 13.07
C ILE A 128 -5.60 5.35 12.03
N LEU A 129 -6.30 4.53 11.24
CA LEU A 129 -5.69 3.77 10.15
C LEU A 129 -5.25 4.73 9.02
N LEU A 130 -3.92 4.82 8.86
CA LEU A 130 -3.13 5.51 7.85
C LEU A 130 -3.30 4.97 6.44
N ALA A 131 -2.98 3.68 6.36
CA ALA A 131 -2.72 2.95 5.13
C ALA A 131 -2.76 1.46 5.42
N THR A 132 -2.98 0.65 4.39
CA THR A 132 -2.85 -0.81 4.43
C THR A 132 -2.11 -1.29 3.18
N GLY A 133 -1.59 -2.52 3.22
CA GLY A 133 -0.87 -3.10 2.09
C GLY A 133 0.47 -2.43 1.80
N ILE A 134 1.06 -1.75 2.79
CA ILE A 134 2.43 -1.24 2.71
C ILE A 134 3.38 -2.36 3.10
N GLU A 135 4.37 -2.64 2.26
CA GLU A 135 5.41 -3.60 2.56
C GLU A 135 6.60 -2.92 3.24
N ARG A 136 7.25 -3.67 4.13
CA ARG A 136 8.56 -3.25 4.67
C ARG A 136 9.59 -3.33 3.55
N HIS A 137 10.35 -2.26 3.39
CA HIS A 137 11.61 -2.34 2.65
C HIS A 137 12.72 -2.59 3.68
N ASP A 138 13.42 -3.72 3.56
CA ASP A 138 14.31 -4.30 4.58
C ASP A 138 13.60 -4.73 5.88
N ASP A 139 14.34 -4.82 7.00
CA ASP A 139 13.84 -5.32 8.30
C ASP A 139 13.03 -4.29 9.11
N ALA A 140 13.01 -3.01 8.70
CA ALA A 140 12.44 -1.92 9.51
C ALA A 140 11.98 -0.71 8.67
N PRO A 141 10.68 -0.38 8.65
CA PRO A 141 10.17 0.78 7.91
C PRO A 141 10.52 2.12 8.56
N PHE A 142 10.81 2.14 9.85
CA PHE A 142 11.21 3.34 10.58
C PHE A 142 12.58 3.12 11.21
N LEU A 143 13.54 3.96 10.82
CA LEU A 143 14.89 3.90 11.34
C LEU A 143 15.25 5.24 11.95
N SER A 144 15.81 5.21 13.16
CA SER A 144 16.58 6.35 13.64
C SER A 144 17.80 6.48 12.73
N ALA A 145 17.99 7.67 12.18
CA ALA A 145 19.16 7.95 11.36
C ALA A 145 20.07 8.90 12.13
N GLU A 146 21.29 8.44 12.39
CA GLU A 146 22.36 9.33 12.84
C GLU A 146 22.65 10.33 11.72
N ALA A 147 22.97 11.56 12.11
CA ALA A 147 23.33 12.56 11.15
C ALA A 147 24.67 12.23 10.50
N GLY A 148 24.64 11.92 9.21
CA GLY A 148 25.86 11.98 8.40
C GLY A 148 26.50 13.37 8.51
N GLU A 149 27.77 13.38 8.90
CA GLU A 149 28.81 14.42 8.75
C GLU A 149 28.56 15.82 9.35
N LEU A 150 27.57 15.97 10.23
CA LEU A 150 27.41 17.18 11.06
C LEU A 150 27.68 16.83 12.53
N PRO A 151 28.18 17.79 13.34
CA PRO A 151 28.55 17.51 14.72
C PRO A 151 27.31 17.05 15.50
N ALA A 152 27.32 15.77 15.88
CA ALA A 152 26.25 15.13 16.63
C ALA A 152 25.97 15.91 17.92
N LEU A 153 24.73 16.37 18.10
CA LEU A 153 24.28 16.85 19.40
C LEU A 153 24.05 15.62 20.30
N PRO A 154 24.68 15.53 21.48
CA PRO A 154 24.60 14.34 22.32
C PRO A 154 23.14 14.02 22.68
N ASN A 155 22.74 12.77 22.44
CA ASN A 155 21.44 12.19 22.80
C ASN A 155 20.22 12.72 22.02
N THR A 156 20.41 13.24 20.80
CA THR A 156 19.31 13.74 19.96
C THR A 156 19.14 12.85 18.73
N ILE A 157 17.94 12.33 18.47
CA ILE A 157 17.65 11.73 17.16
C ILE A 157 17.55 12.87 16.15
N GLU A 158 18.59 13.00 15.32
CA GLU A 158 18.70 14.12 14.37
C GLU A 158 17.90 13.91 13.08
N ALA A 159 17.50 12.67 12.80
CA ALA A 159 16.71 12.33 11.63
C ALA A 159 15.91 11.03 11.83
N VAL A 160 14.75 10.94 11.17
CA VAL A 160 14.09 9.65 10.90
C VAL A 160 14.29 9.32 9.43
N ARG A 161 14.68 8.08 9.15
CA ARG A 161 14.58 7.50 7.82
C ARG A 161 13.31 6.64 7.76
N VAL A 162 12.49 6.86 6.75
CA VAL A 162 11.27 6.09 6.52
C VAL A 162 11.44 5.35 5.19
N LEU A 163 11.26 4.03 5.24
CA LEU A 163 11.41 3.13 4.11
C LEU A 163 10.15 2.29 3.94
N PHE A 164 9.46 2.50 2.81
CA PHE A 164 8.30 1.71 2.43
C PHE A 164 8.49 1.13 1.04
N ALA A 165 8.01 -0.09 0.84
CA ALA A 165 7.83 -0.67 -0.48
C ALA A 165 6.33 -0.76 -0.77
N ALA A 166 5.91 -0.26 -1.93
CA ALA A 166 4.59 -0.57 -2.47
C ALA A 166 4.78 -1.64 -3.57
N ASP A 167 4.20 -2.82 -3.38
CA ASP A 167 4.22 -3.86 -4.40
C ASP A 167 3.37 -3.43 -5.60
N THR A 168 4.01 -3.24 -6.76
CA THR A 168 3.35 -2.92 -8.03
C THR A 168 3.34 -4.08 -9.02
N GLY A 169 3.63 -5.29 -8.55
CA GLY A 169 3.62 -6.54 -9.31
C GLY A 169 4.89 -6.83 -10.10
N ALA A 170 5.46 -5.83 -10.79
CA ALA A 170 6.66 -6.04 -11.62
C ALA A 170 7.95 -5.50 -10.97
N SER A 171 7.85 -4.47 -10.13
CA SER A 171 8.96 -3.93 -9.34
C SER A 171 8.38 -3.14 -8.17
N PRO A 172 8.80 -3.39 -6.92
CA PRO A 172 8.32 -2.60 -5.79
C PRO A 172 8.76 -1.14 -5.98
N THR A 173 7.84 -0.20 -5.79
CA THR A 173 8.21 1.21 -5.71
C THR A 173 8.70 1.47 -4.30
N VAL A 174 10.01 1.70 -4.17
CA VAL A 174 10.64 2.02 -2.88
C VAL A 174 10.53 3.51 -2.63
N ILE A 175 9.98 3.86 -1.48
CA ILE A 175 9.98 5.20 -0.93
C ILE A 175 10.98 5.20 0.22
N ASP A 176 12.13 5.84 -0.01
CA ASP A 176 13.17 6.05 0.99
C ASP A 176 13.36 7.54 1.19
N THR A 177 13.11 8.01 2.41
CA THR A 177 13.35 9.41 2.74
C THR A 177 13.97 9.53 4.11
N GLN A 178 14.84 10.52 4.25
CA GLN A 178 15.37 10.96 5.53
C GLN A 178 14.83 12.35 5.83
N ILE A 179 14.18 12.52 6.98
CA ILE A 179 13.59 13.79 7.43
C ILE A 179 14.24 14.22 8.73
N ARG A 180 14.55 15.52 8.83
CA ARG A 180 15.10 16.16 10.03
C ARG A 180 14.12 17.18 10.62
N PRO A 181 14.07 17.32 11.96
CA PRO A 181 13.39 18.42 12.61
C PRO A 181 14.08 19.76 12.32
N ARG A 182 13.29 20.83 12.23
CA ARG A 182 13.82 22.19 12.08
C ARG A 182 14.32 22.78 13.41
N TRP A 183 13.75 22.32 14.52
CA TRP A 183 13.99 22.88 15.86
C TRP A 183 14.25 21.74 16.87
N PRO A 184 15.31 20.93 16.69
CA PRO A 184 15.61 19.86 17.63
C PRO A 184 15.96 20.45 18.99
N GLU A 185 15.30 19.95 20.02
CA GLU A 185 15.66 20.17 21.42
C GLU A 185 16.48 18.97 21.91
N GLY A 186 17.47 19.22 22.77
CA GLY A 186 18.23 18.14 23.40
C GLY A 186 17.45 17.48 24.54
N GLY A 187 17.83 16.24 24.88
CA GLY A 187 17.27 15.49 26.01
C GLY A 187 16.44 14.28 25.58
N SER A 188 15.89 13.57 26.57
CA SER A 188 15.00 12.44 26.32
C SER A 188 13.64 12.92 25.80
N ASN A 189 13.12 12.26 24.76
CA ASN A 189 11.81 12.57 24.22
C ASN A 189 10.72 12.32 25.29
N PRO A 190 10.00 13.34 25.78
CA PRO A 190 9.00 13.17 26.83
C PRO A 190 7.76 12.40 26.37
N CYS A 191 7.60 12.23 25.06
CA CYS A 191 6.53 11.43 24.45
C CYS A 191 6.90 9.96 24.33
N ALA A 192 8.18 9.60 24.45
CA ALA A 192 8.64 8.22 24.43
C ALA A 192 8.76 7.73 25.88
N ALA A 193 8.02 6.68 26.24
CA ALA A 193 8.13 6.02 27.54
C ALA A 193 9.23 4.96 27.55
#